data_AF-A0A962IGT2-F1
#
_entry.id   AF-A0A962IGT2-F1
#
_cell.length_a   1.000
_cell.length_b   1.000
_cell.length_c   1.000
_cell.angle_alpha   90.00
_cell.angle_beta   90.00
_cell.angle_gamma   90.00
#
_symmetry.space_group_name_H-M   'P 1'
#
loop_
_entity.id
_entity.type
_entity.pdbx_description
1 polymer ?
#
loop_
_entity_poly.entity_id
_entity_poly.type
_entity_poly.pdbx_seq_one_letter_code
_entity_poly.pdbx_strand_id
1 'polypeptide(L)'
;MARQAGRKPQARWFFPTNSVNVRIMLAQGLLAGHDGFLEKYYQDLLVLCPGWIPLFRNSVDSQVFPWIVREASHLSPCLLELDLSGFDLSGNIRVFRDGYWSEQPFSELEALDIEVMLLPAPLPLGMIRKILFADQSVLQAFRKDCDMRGNTVLDPKILSATRTDAKLFSLPDRDMFADDNMPIPVPALFDAGTGNGLPAPDAVRPDRQPDYRSVYAWGGMLALLFYMAKNGRLSHEFYRLLVQGELAEIKAQYGELYSLLAGLLEPEQHEHAIHRSEREQIDAEITKIAIHADNVRDSLLSFFAHHPWQDEKVRARATQLLQTLKQFATGSDISRKPSDYFSRETFLGRNLLMLFYRDSSAEWLRADAPLPGQFDEQQLLGFALLFGLRDRFTGIAPFLRRYRHLQNYLSLLMARYAHQCMGAAVHFAEPASGPETVWGLLQKKASRKKLVDRLKLKHCISSTFTVREFTYEGGKLVIPGVVEPDYQISESGYYQEMHARMIDDTTYNKMVK
;
A
#
# COMPACT_ATOMS: atom_id res chain seq x y z
N MET A 1 -35.17 -35.90 -21.00
CA MET A 1 -34.93 -34.53 -20.50
C MET A 1 -34.26 -34.62 -19.14
N ALA A 2 -32.93 -34.55 -19.10
CA ALA A 2 -32.18 -34.55 -17.85
C ALA A 2 -32.29 -33.16 -17.20
N ARG A 3 -32.82 -33.10 -15.97
CA ARG A 3 -32.81 -31.89 -15.14
C ARG A 3 -31.34 -31.54 -14.86
N GLN A 4 -30.89 -30.39 -15.35
CA GLN A 4 -29.62 -29.81 -14.92
C GLN A 4 -29.64 -29.68 -13.39
N ALA A 5 -28.69 -30.34 -12.73
CA ALA A 5 -28.46 -30.19 -11.30
C ALA A 5 -28.26 -28.69 -11.01
N GLY A 6 -29.15 -28.12 -10.21
CA GLY A 6 -29.04 -26.73 -9.77
C GLY A 6 -27.69 -26.55 -9.07
N ARG A 7 -26.88 -25.62 -9.58
CA ARG A 7 -25.60 -25.24 -8.97
C ARG A 7 -25.89 -24.80 -7.53
N LYS A 8 -25.31 -25.48 -6.53
CA LYS A 8 -25.46 -25.06 -5.12
C LYS A 8 -25.06 -23.58 -5.00
N PRO A 9 -25.84 -22.74 -4.30
CA PRO A 9 -25.47 -21.34 -4.10
C PRO A 9 -24.12 -21.28 -3.37
N GLN A 10 -23.20 -20.48 -3.91
CA GLN A 10 -21.89 -20.26 -3.31
C GLN A 10 -22.05 -19.59 -1.93
N ALA A 11 -21.29 -20.08 -0.95
CA ALA A 11 -21.32 -19.51 0.40
C ALA A 11 -20.87 -18.04 0.40
N ARG A 12 -21.45 -17.26 1.31
CA ARG A 12 -21.05 -15.86 1.55
C ARG A 12 -20.24 -15.79 2.84
N TRP A 13 -19.16 -15.01 2.85
CA TRP A 13 -18.28 -14.85 4.00
C TRP A 13 -18.32 -13.41 4.51
N PHE A 14 -18.60 -13.23 5.80
CA PHE A 14 -18.76 -11.92 6.40
C PHE A 14 -17.77 -11.67 7.53
N PHE A 15 -17.09 -10.54 7.47
CA PHE A 15 -16.35 -10.00 8.59
C PHE A 15 -17.16 -8.88 9.27
N PRO A 16 -17.68 -9.10 10.49
CA PRO A 16 -18.39 -8.08 11.25
C PRO A 16 -17.43 -7.13 11.98
N THR A 17 -17.67 -5.83 11.82
CA THR A 17 -16.92 -4.74 12.47
C THR A 17 -17.82 -3.49 12.59
N ASN A 18 -17.27 -2.33 12.93
CA ASN A 18 -18.00 -1.07 13.00
C ASN A 18 -17.59 -0.09 11.88
N SER A 19 -18.46 0.87 11.62
CA SER A 19 -18.31 1.88 10.57
C SER A 19 -17.01 2.68 10.67
N VAL A 20 -16.51 2.93 11.88
CA VAL A 20 -15.28 3.70 12.07
C VAL A 20 -14.04 2.88 11.74
N ASN A 21 -13.98 1.62 12.19
CA ASN A 21 -12.90 0.70 11.85
C ASN A 21 -12.86 0.43 10.35
N VAL A 22 -14.01 0.23 9.68
CA VAL A 22 -14.06 0.10 8.21
C VAL A 22 -13.41 1.30 7.53
N ARG A 23 -13.74 2.52 7.96
CA ARG A 23 -13.14 3.73 7.38
C ARG A 23 -11.62 3.77 7.60
N ILE A 24 -11.14 3.37 8.78
CA ILE A 24 -9.71 3.36 9.09
C ILE A 24 -8.99 2.31 8.22
N MET A 25 -9.54 1.09 8.09
CA MET A 25 -9.01 0.04 7.20
C MET A 25 -8.91 0.52 5.74
N LEU A 26 -9.95 1.19 5.23
CA LEU A 26 -9.94 1.77 3.89
C LEU A 26 -8.88 2.88 3.72
N ALA A 27 -8.68 3.71 4.75
CA ALA A 27 -7.65 4.75 4.74
C ALA A 27 -6.22 4.18 4.84
N GLN A 28 -6.05 3.10 5.60
CA GLN A 28 -4.78 2.37 5.76
C GLN A 28 -4.44 1.46 4.58
N GLY A 29 -5.43 1.15 3.73
CA GLY A 29 -5.20 0.35 2.54
C GLY A 29 -5.15 -1.16 2.80
N LEU A 30 -5.57 -1.64 3.97
CA LEU A 30 -5.56 -3.07 4.34
C LEU A 30 -6.72 -3.41 5.28
N LEU A 31 -7.18 -4.66 5.20
CA LEU A 31 -7.91 -5.28 6.31
C LEU A 31 -6.84 -5.80 7.29
N ALA A 32 -6.48 -4.97 8.26
CA ALA A 32 -5.49 -5.32 9.27
C ALA A 32 -6.13 -6.02 10.48
N GLY A 33 -5.32 -6.79 11.21
CA GLY A 33 -5.67 -7.20 12.57
C GLY A 33 -5.60 -6.01 13.54
N HIS A 34 -5.96 -6.24 14.81
CA HIS A 34 -5.98 -5.20 15.85
C HIS A 34 -4.68 -4.37 15.92
N ASP A 35 -3.52 -5.03 15.89
CA ASP A 35 -2.20 -4.41 16.00
C ASP A 35 -1.84 -3.49 14.80
N GLY A 36 -2.60 -3.54 13.70
CA GLY A 36 -2.38 -2.70 12.53
C GLY A 36 -3.01 -1.31 12.60
N PHE A 37 -3.75 -1.01 13.66
CA PHE A 37 -4.33 0.30 13.89
C PHE A 37 -3.35 1.20 14.65
N LEU A 38 -2.60 2.03 13.92
CA LEU A 38 -1.48 2.78 14.50
C LEU A 38 -1.85 3.97 15.40
N GLU A 39 -3.03 4.56 15.21
CA GLU A 39 -3.45 5.79 15.94
C GLU A 39 -4.69 5.56 16.79
N LYS A 40 -5.74 4.99 16.19
CA LYS A 40 -7.03 4.81 16.83
C LYS A 40 -7.67 3.52 16.35
N TYR A 41 -8.31 2.83 17.28
CA TYR A 41 -9.07 1.62 17.05
C TYR A 41 -10.26 1.61 18.01
N TYR A 42 -11.42 1.15 17.53
CA TYR A 42 -12.56 0.84 18.38
C TYR A 42 -12.69 -0.67 18.52
N GLN A 43 -12.96 -1.16 19.73
CA GLN A 43 -13.03 -2.58 19.99
C GLN A 43 -14.10 -3.28 19.13
N ASP A 44 -13.65 -4.28 18.36
CA ASP A 44 -14.49 -5.27 17.68
C ASP A 44 -13.94 -6.69 17.92
N LEU A 45 -14.29 -7.67 17.09
CA LEU A 45 -13.85 -9.05 17.24
C LEU A 45 -12.34 -9.26 17.10
N LEU A 46 -11.60 -8.35 16.46
CA LEU A 46 -10.16 -8.51 16.24
C LEU A 46 -9.35 -8.52 17.55
N VAL A 47 -9.88 -7.95 18.64
CA VAL A 47 -9.23 -8.04 19.97
C VAL A 47 -9.28 -9.44 20.57
N LEU A 48 -10.27 -10.24 20.16
CA LEU A 48 -10.50 -11.60 20.65
C LEU A 48 -9.70 -12.64 19.85
N CYS A 49 -9.19 -12.27 18.67
CA CYS A 49 -8.41 -13.16 17.82
C CYS A 49 -7.18 -12.43 17.22
N PRO A 50 -6.18 -12.05 18.04
CA PRO A 50 -5.00 -11.32 17.58
C PRO A 50 -4.26 -12.05 16.46
N GLY A 51 -3.94 -11.32 15.39
CA GLY A 51 -3.31 -11.85 14.19
C GLY A 51 -4.25 -12.53 13.20
N TRP A 52 -5.56 -12.58 13.48
CA TRP A 52 -6.56 -13.21 12.63
C TRP A 52 -7.70 -12.25 12.26
N ILE A 53 -8.42 -12.57 11.19
CA ILE A 53 -9.66 -11.93 10.76
C ILE A 53 -10.76 -13.00 10.77
N PRO A 54 -11.79 -12.86 11.64
CA PRO A 54 -12.87 -13.83 11.76
C PRO A 54 -13.91 -13.65 10.64
N LEU A 55 -14.20 -14.72 9.91
CA LEU A 55 -15.18 -14.75 8.83
C LEU A 55 -16.32 -15.72 9.16
N PHE A 56 -17.53 -15.20 9.12
CA PHE A 56 -18.77 -15.93 9.36
C PHE A 56 -19.39 -16.39 8.04
N ARG A 57 -19.82 -17.65 7.98
CA ARG A 57 -20.46 -18.22 6.80
C ARG A 57 -21.95 -17.92 6.81
N ASN A 58 -22.45 -17.25 5.77
CA ASN A 58 -23.87 -16.96 5.46
C ASN A 58 -24.65 -16.10 6.47
N SER A 59 -24.33 -16.11 7.76
CA SER A 59 -24.98 -15.33 8.82
C SER A 59 -24.01 -15.03 9.95
N VAL A 60 -24.26 -13.94 10.69
CA VAL A 60 -23.48 -13.56 11.86
C VAL A 60 -24.35 -13.74 13.11
N ASP A 61 -23.76 -14.24 14.20
CA ASP A 61 -24.46 -14.36 15.48
C ASP A 61 -24.93 -12.98 15.97
N SER A 62 -26.20 -12.91 16.35
CA SER A 62 -26.85 -11.71 16.87
C SER A 62 -26.11 -11.06 18.06
N GLN A 63 -25.37 -11.84 18.87
CA GLN A 63 -24.57 -11.36 20.01
C GLN A 63 -23.35 -10.54 19.58
N VAL A 64 -22.88 -10.71 18.33
CA VAL A 64 -21.71 -9.98 17.81
C VAL A 64 -22.01 -8.49 17.61
N PHE A 65 -23.23 -8.13 17.19
CA PHE A 65 -23.53 -6.75 16.84
C PHE A 65 -23.49 -5.79 18.05
N PRO A 66 -24.09 -6.10 19.21
CA PRO A 66 -23.92 -5.28 20.42
C PRO A 66 -22.45 -5.17 20.83
N TRP A 67 -21.67 -6.24 20.69
CA TRP A 67 -20.26 -6.26 21.07
C TRP A 67 -19.42 -5.28 20.26
N ILE A 68 -19.52 -5.29 18.93
CA ILE A 68 -18.65 -4.49 18.04
C ILE A 68 -18.94 -2.98 18.05
N VAL A 69 -20.03 -2.55 18.70
CA VAL A 69 -20.40 -1.13 18.85
C VAL A 69 -20.44 -0.65 20.30
N ARG A 70 -20.11 -1.51 21.27
CA ARG A 70 -20.24 -1.21 22.71
C ARG A 70 -19.42 -0.02 23.19
N GLU A 71 -18.30 0.25 22.54
CA GLU A 71 -17.34 1.25 23.03
C GLU A 71 -17.89 2.68 22.92
N ALA A 72 -18.73 2.97 21.91
CA ALA A 72 -19.28 4.31 21.73
C ALA A 72 -20.58 4.33 20.93
N SER A 73 -21.50 5.21 21.33
CA SER A 73 -22.85 5.34 20.76
C SER A 73 -22.89 5.80 19.30
N HIS A 74 -21.84 6.44 18.79
CA HIS A 74 -21.76 6.86 17.38
C HIS A 74 -21.30 5.73 16.44
N LEU A 75 -20.94 4.56 16.98
CA LEU A 75 -20.57 3.41 16.17
C LEU A 75 -21.80 2.75 15.56
N SER A 76 -21.67 2.28 14.32
CA SER A 76 -22.72 1.52 13.65
C SER A 76 -22.15 0.19 13.15
N PRO A 77 -22.87 -0.93 13.30
CA PRO A 77 -22.39 -2.22 12.83
C PRO A 77 -22.28 -2.23 11.31
N CYS A 78 -21.24 -2.88 10.80
CA CYS A 78 -20.95 -3.05 9.38
C CYS A 78 -20.53 -4.50 9.12
N LEU A 79 -20.91 -5.02 7.95
CA LEU A 79 -20.44 -6.34 7.49
C LEU A 79 -19.64 -6.17 6.22
N LEU A 80 -18.41 -6.68 6.21
CA LEU A 80 -17.60 -6.78 5.00
C LEU A 80 -17.83 -8.17 4.38
N GLU A 81 -18.48 -8.23 3.22
CA GLU A 81 -18.61 -9.45 2.44
C GLU A 81 -17.32 -9.65 1.63
N LEU A 82 -16.60 -10.75 1.89
CA LEU A 82 -15.31 -11.02 1.24
C LEU A 82 -15.44 -12.07 0.13
N ASP A 83 -14.70 -11.84 -0.96
CA ASP A 83 -14.47 -12.80 -2.03
C ASP A 83 -13.14 -13.52 -1.79
N LEU A 84 -13.20 -14.84 -1.61
CA LEU A 84 -12.05 -15.69 -1.32
C LEU A 84 -11.53 -16.42 -2.57
N SER A 85 -12.11 -16.19 -3.75
CA SER A 85 -11.75 -16.93 -4.97
C SER A 85 -10.29 -16.73 -5.42
N GLY A 86 -9.66 -15.63 -5.00
CA GLY A 86 -8.24 -15.35 -5.23
C GLY A 86 -7.35 -15.54 -4.00
N PHE A 87 -7.86 -16.14 -2.93
CA PHE A 87 -7.09 -16.43 -1.72
C PHE A 87 -6.70 -17.90 -1.73
N ASP A 88 -5.41 -18.17 -1.62
CA ASP A 88 -4.86 -19.52 -1.52
C ASP A 88 -4.01 -19.62 -0.26
N LEU A 89 -4.18 -20.70 0.49
CA LEU A 89 -3.43 -20.96 1.69
C LEU A 89 -2.99 -22.43 1.65
N SER A 90 -1.68 -22.65 1.65
CA SER A 90 -1.10 -24.00 1.62
C SER A 90 -1.04 -24.67 3.01
N GLY A 91 -1.53 -23.99 4.05
CA GLY A 91 -1.58 -24.46 5.44
C GLY A 91 -2.99 -24.67 6.00
N ASN A 92 -3.03 -24.91 7.31
CA ASN A 92 -4.28 -25.05 8.06
C ASN A 92 -4.84 -23.69 8.47
N ILE A 93 -6.16 -23.59 8.55
CA ILE A 93 -6.87 -22.52 9.26
C ILE A 93 -7.62 -23.06 10.45
N ARG A 94 -7.93 -22.18 11.40
CA ARG A 94 -8.85 -22.50 12.49
C ARG A 94 -10.28 -22.28 12.04
N VAL A 95 -11.11 -23.28 12.26
CA VAL A 95 -12.54 -23.27 11.96
C VAL A 95 -13.35 -23.64 13.18
N PHE A 96 -14.52 -23.04 13.31
CA PHE A 96 -15.55 -23.39 14.27
C PHE A 96 -16.67 -24.14 13.55
N ARG A 97 -16.96 -25.35 14.02
CA ARG A 97 -18.06 -26.20 13.56
C ARG A 97 -18.55 -27.07 14.70
N ASP A 98 -19.82 -27.45 14.69
CA ASP A 98 -20.41 -28.38 15.67
C ASP A 98 -20.10 -28.01 17.14
N GLY A 99 -19.95 -26.71 17.42
CA GLY A 99 -19.68 -26.20 18.76
C GLY A 99 -18.23 -26.26 19.24
N TYR A 100 -17.22 -26.54 18.40
CA TYR A 100 -15.81 -26.51 18.81
C TYR A 100 -14.87 -25.97 17.73
N TRP A 101 -13.70 -25.48 18.17
CA TRP A 101 -12.61 -25.05 17.29
C TRP A 101 -11.72 -26.22 16.88
N SER A 102 -11.35 -26.28 15.61
CA SER A 102 -10.37 -27.25 15.09
C SER A 102 -9.52 -26.63 13.97
N GLU A 103 -8.38 -27.26 13.66
CA GLU A 103 -7.55 -26.89 12.52
C GLU A 103 -7.92 -27.75 11.31
N GLN A 104 -8.09 -27.12 10.14
CA GLN A 104 -8.45 -27.79 8.90
C GLN A 104 -7.66 -27.19 7.72
N PRO A 105 -7.28 -27.99 6.71
CA PRO A 105 -6.69 -27.47 5.49
C PRO A 105 -7.63 -26.51 4.77
N PHE A 106 -7.12 -25.39 4.25
CA PHE A 106 -7.93 -24.43 3.50
C PHE A 106 -8.54 -25.03 2.22
N SER A 107 -7.88 -26.03 1.63
CA SER A 107 -8.37 -26.74 0.44
C SER A 107 -9.67 -27.52 0.67
N GLU A 108 -10.02 -27.82 1.94
CA GLU A 108 -11.19 -28.64 2.28
C GLU A 108 -12.43 -27.80 2.66
N LEU A 109 -12.34 -26.47 2.69
CA LEU A 109 -13.39 -25.59 3.22
C LEU A 109 -14.77 -25.77 2.57
N GLU A 110 -14.82 -25.97 1.25
CA GLU A 110 -16.08 -26.13 0.52
C GLU A 110 -16.83 -27.43 0.89
N ALA A 111 -16.10 -28.44 1.38
CA ALA A 111 -16.68 -29.71 1.80
C ALA A 111 -17.20 -29.69 3.24
N LEU A 112 -16.75 -28.72 4.05
CA LEU A 112 -17.06 -28.63 5.47
C LEU A 112 -18.26 -27.71 5.72
N ASP A 113 -19.07 -28.03 6.73
CA ASP A 113 -20.14 -27.15 7.23
C ASP A 113 -19.58 -26.20 8.30
N ILE A 114 -18.82 -25.20 7.87
CA ILE A 114 -18.14 -24.26 8.75
C ILE A 114 -19.06 -23.11 9.10
N GLU A 115 -19.11 -22.74 10.38
CA GLU A 115 -19.84 -21.55 10.85
C GLU A 115 -18.93 -20.31 10.82
N VAL A 116 -17.72 -20.44 11.38
CA VAL A 116 -16.74 -19.36 11.47
C VAL A 116 -15.35 -19.90 11.10
N MET A 117 -14.54 -19.08 10.43
CA MET A 117 -13.13 -19.37 10.24
C MET A 117 -12.25 -18.16 10.54
N LEU A 118 -10.99 -18.42 10.87
CA LEU A 118 -9.98 -17.41 11.13
C LEU A 118 -8.99 -17.38 9.96
N LEU A 119 -8.92 -16.26 9.24
CA LEU A 119 -7.88 -16.04 8.22
C LEU A 119 -6.73 -15.23 8.81
N PRO A 120 -5.47 -15.53 8.45
CA PRO A 120 -4.32 -14.79 8.97
C PRO A 120 -4.35 -13.34 8.44
N ALA A 121 -4.20 -12.38 9.34
CA ALA A 121 -4.15 -10.96 8.99
C ALA A 121 -2.74 -10.55 8.51
N PRO A 122 -2.60 -9.55 7.62
CA PRO A 122 -3.66 -8.75 7.01
C PRO A 122 -4.21 -9.36 5.71
N LEU A 123 -5.40 -8.90 5.29
CA LEU A 123 -5.98 -9.21 3.97
C LEU A 123 -6.03 -7.95 3.08
N PRO A 124 -5.87 -8.10 1.75
CA PRO A 124 -5.97 -6.98 0.83
C PRO A 124 -7.42 -6.49 0.67
N LEU A 125 -7.60 -5.17 0.52
CA LEU A 125 -8.90 -4.53 0.28
C LEU A 125 -9.60 -5.03 -0.99
N GLY A 126 -8.84 -5.54 -1.96
CA GLY A 126 -9.38 -6.14 -3.18
C GLY A 126 -10.30 -7.34 -2.93
N MET A 127 -10.22 -7.97 -1.76
CA MET A 127 -11.13 -9.06 -1.35
C MET A 127 -12.50 -8.56 -0.91
N ILE A 128 -12.68 -7.26 -0.64
CA ILE A 128 -13.99 -6.72 -0.24
C ILE A 128 -14.89 -6.69 -1.47
N ARG A 129 -15.87 -7.59 -1.50
CA ARG A 129 -16.92 -7.60 -2.52
C ARG A 129 -17.97 -6.53 -2.22
N LYS A 130 -18.40 -6.45 -0.96
CA LYS A 130 -19.37 -5.45 -0.49
C LYS A 130 -19.12 -5.02 0.95
N ILE A 131 -19.53 -3.79 1.25
CA ILE A 131 -19.67 -3.24 2.60
C ILE A 131 -21.17 -3.05 2.83
N LEU A 132 -21.72 -3.83 3.75
CA LEU A 132 -23.14 -3.87 4.05
C LEU A 132 -23.43 -3.02 5.29
N PHE A 133 -24.53 -2.27 5.23
CA PHE A 133 -25.07 -1.51 6.36
C PHE A 133 -26.50 -1.94 6.63
N ALA A 134 -26.92 -1.77 7.90
CA ALA A 134 -28.27 -2.12 8.34
C ALA A 134 -29.36 -1.36 7.57
N ASP A 135 -29.12 -0.09 7.24
CA ASP A 135 -30.05 0.74 6.49
C ASP A 135 -29.36 1.85 5.67
N GLN A 136 -30.16 2.55 4.87
CA GLN A 136 -29.69 3.64 4.01
C GLN A 136 -29.19 4.86 4.79
N SER A 137 -29.74 5.14 5.97
CA SER A 137 -29.33 6.29 6.80
C SER A 137 -27.88 6.12 7.24
N VAL A 138 -27.54 4.94 7.77
CA VAL A 138 -26.17 4.60 8.20
C VAL A 138 -25.19 4.67 7.02
N LEU A 139 -25.58 4.13 5.86
CA LEU A 139 -24.76 4.18 4.65
C LEU A 139 -24.47 5.62 4.21
N GLN A 140 -25.46 6.51 4.23
CA GLN A 140 -25.24 7.93 3.86
C GLN A 140 -24.37 8.66 4.88
N ALA A 141 -24.54 8.39 6.18
CA ALA A 141 -23.69 8.95 7.23
C ALA A 141 -22.23 8.51 7.05
N PHE A 142 -22.00 7.23 6.76
CA PHE A 142 -20.68 6.68 6.49
C PHE A 142 -20.02 7.33 5.26
N ARG A 143 -20.77 7.48 4.15
CA ARG A 143 -20.29 8.18 2.94
C ARG A 143 -19.85 9.60 3.26
N LYS A 144 -20.69 10.36 3.97
CA LYS A 144 -20.39 11.73 4.37
C LYS A 144 -19.13 11.81 5.24
N ASP A 145 -18.94 10.90 6.20
CA ASP A 145 -17.73 10.86 7.02
C ASP A 145 -16.47 10.54 6.19
N CYS A 146 -16.57 9.62 5.22
CA CYS A 146 -15.47 9.32 4.31
C CYS A 146 -15.09 10.54 3.45
N ASP A 147 -16.08 11.24 2.89
CA ASP A 147 -15.87 12.43 2.06
C ASP A 147 -15.21 13.57 2.84
N MET A 148 -15.59 13.77 4.11
CA MET A 148 -15.01 14.82 4.97
C MET A 148 -13.54 14.59 5.31
N ARG A 149 -13.08 13.33 5.40
CA ARG A 149 -11.72 13.02 5.88
C ARG A 149 -10.67 12.97 4.77
N GLY A 150 -11.08 13.01 3.50
CA GLY A 150 -10.20 13.19 2.33
C GLY A 150 -9.22 12.06 2.01
N ASN A 151 -8.81 11.28 3.00
CA ASN A 151 -7.82 10.19 2.94
C ASN A 151 -8.45 8.80 2.71
N THR A 152 -9.77 8.70 2.65
CA THR A 152 -10.47 7.43 2.40
C THR A 152 -10.87 7.37 0.94
N VAL A 153 -10.32 6.42 0.17
CA VAL A 153 -10.77 6.16 -1.20
C VAL A 153 -11.85 5.11 -1.17
N LEU A 154 -13.03 5.51 -1.61
CA LEU A 154 -14.24 4.72 -1.53
C LEU A 154 -14.79 4.51 -2.95
N ASP A 155 -14.97 3.25 -3.36
CA ASP A 155 -15.80 2.93 -4.52
C ASP A 155 -17.27 2.88 -4.08
N PRO A 156 -18.15 3.79 -4.51
CA PRO A 156 -19.55 3.75 -4.09
C PRO A 156 -20.28 2.46 -4.46
N LYS A 157 -19.76 1.69 -5.44
CA LYS A 157 -20.36 0.45 -5.95
C LYS A 157 -20.25 -0.73 -4.99
N ILE A 158 -19.28 -0.72 -4.08
CA ILE A 158 -19.14 -1.80 -3.08
C ILE A 158 -20.07 -1.57 -1.88
N LEU A 159 -20.69 -0.39 -1.75
CA LEU A 159 -21.58 -0.08 -0.63
C LEU A 159 -23.00 -0.60 -0.88
N SER A 160 -23.60 -1.26 0.11
CA SER A 160 -24.97 -1.79 0.02
C SER A 160 -25.75 -1.61 1.32
N ALA A 161 -27.03 -1.30 1.19
CA ALA A 161 -27.99 -1.28 2.30
C ALA A 161 -29.38 -1.63 1.76
N THR A 162 -29.53 -2.86 1.26
CA THR A 162 -30.81 -3.35 0.76
C THR A 162 -31.65 -3.95 1.88
N ARG A 163 -32.97 -4.11 1.66
CA ARG A 163 -33.84 -4.82 2.63
C ARG A 163 -33.39 -6.26 2.89
N THR A 164 -32.77 -6.91 1.90
CA THR A 164 -32.21 -8.26 2.07
C THR A 164 -30.98 -8.23 2.96
N ASP A 165 -30.11 -7.22 2.81
CA ASP A 165 -28.92 -7.06 3.64
C ASP A 165 -29.28 -6.74 5.10
N ALA A 166 -30.33 -5.93 5.31
CA ALA A 166 -30.81 -5.57 6.65
C ALA A 166 -31.16 -6.79 7.52
N LYS A 167 -31.61 -7.90 6.91
CA LYS A 167 -31.92 -9.15 7.63
C LYS A 167 -30.68 -9.81 8.24
N LEU A 168 -29.48 -9.49 7.73
CA LEU A 168 -28.22 -10.00 8.29
C LEU A 168 -27.86 -9.33 9.63
N PHE A 169 -28.46 -8.17 9.93
CA PHE A 169 -28.25 -7.41 11.16
C PHE A 169 -29.32 -7.72 12.22
N SER A 170 -29.80 -8.96 12.26
CA SER A 170 -30.81 -9.36 13.22
C SER A 170 -30.28 -9.18 14.64
N LEU A 171 -30.82 -8.19 15.36
CA LEU A 171 -30.51 -7.97 16.76
C LEU A 171 -31.32 -8.96 17.61
N PRO A 172 -30.78 -9.44 18.74
CA PRO A 172 -31.57 -10.20 19.70
C PRO A 172 -32.69 -9.31 20.27
N ASP A 173 -33.75 -9.94 20.77
CA ASP A 173 -34.86 -9.21 21.40
C ASP A 173 -34.32 -8.28 22.48
N ARG A 174 -34.75 -7.00 22.43
CA ARG A 174 -34.27 -5.90 23.29
C ARG A 174 -34.33 -6.22 24.78
N ASP A 175 -35.19 -7.15 25.17
CA ASP A 175 -35.38 -7.58 26.56
C ASP A 175 -34.17 -8.31 27.15
N MET A 176 -33.24 -8.83 26.34
CA MET A 176 -32.03 -9.51 26.83
C MET A 176 -30.94 -8.56 27.37
N PHE A 177 -30.99 -7.26 27.04
CA PHE A 177 -29.98 -6.26 27.45
C PHE A 177 -30.60 -5.06 28.16
N ALA A 178 -31.80 -5.21 28.75
CA ALA A 178 -32.58 -4.12 29.33
C ALA A 178 -31.98 -3.49 30.60
N ASP A 179 -30.83 -3.96 31.09
CA ASP A 179 -30.09 -3.32 32.18
C ASP A 179 -28.87 -2.57 31.61
N ASP A 180 -28.99 -1.25 31.47
CA ASP A 180 -27.94 -0.35 30.97
C ASP A 180 -26.63 -0.43 31.79
N ASN A 181 -26.64 -1.08 32.97
CA ASN A 181 -25.46 -1.27 33.82
C ASN A 181 -24.80 -2.65 33.70
N MET A 182 -25.37 -3.60 32.95
CA MET A 182 -24.77 -4.92 32.77
C MET A 182 -23.73 -4.91 31.63
N PRO A 183 -22.51 -5.41 31.86
CA PRO A 183 -21.51 -5.49 30.82
C PRO A 183 -21.97 -6.42 29.69
N ILE A 184 -21.88 -5.96 28.44
CA ILE A 184 -22.18 -6.78 27.27
C ILE A 184 -21.23 -7.99 27.27
N PRO A 185 -21.74 -9.23 27.33
CA PRO A 185 -20.92 -10.42 27.41
C PRO A 185 -20.14 -10.67 26.11
N VAL A 186 -19.00 -11.35 26.24
CA VAL A 186 -18.23 -11.84 25.09
C VAL A 186 -19.11 -12.80 24.30
N PRO A 187 -19.18 -12.72 22.96
CA PRO A 187 -19.93 -13.70 22.17
C PRO A 187 -19.41 -15.11 22.47
N ALA A 188 -20.32 -16.06 22.75
CA ALA A 188 -19.99 -17.37 23.33
C ALA A 188 -18.89 -18.13 22.55
N LEU A 189 -18.88 -18.01 21.22
CA LEU A 189 -17.91 -18.66 20.34
C LEU A 189 -16.45 -18.20 20.54
N PHE A 190 -16.25 -17.02 21.13
CA PHE A 190 -14.95 -16.44 21.47
C PHE A 190 -14.68 -16.43 22.98
N ASP A 191 -15.61 -16.91 23.80
CA ASP A 191 -15.44 -16.95 25.25
C ASP A 191 -14.78 -18.25 25.70
N ALA A 192 -13.49 -18.19 26.01
CA ALA A 192 -12.69 -19.31 26.51
C ALA A 192 -13.29 -19.98 27.77
N GLY A 193 -14.12 -19.28 28.54
CA GLY A 193 -14.78 -19.81 29.74
C GLY A 193 -15.90 -20.82 29.48
N THR A 194 -16.38 -20.92 28.23
CA THR A 194 -17.53 -21.77 27.88
C THR A 194 -17.16 -23.23 27.59
N GLY A 195 -15.88 -23.61 27.70
CA GLY A 195 -15.36 -24.96 27.36
C GLY A 195 -15.28 -25.24 25.86
N ASN A 196 -16.07 -24.51 25.05
CA ASN A 196 -16.20 -24.63 23.61
C ASN A 196 -15.70 -23.39 22.84
N GLY A 197 -15.43 -22.29 23.55
CA GLY A 197 -14.96 -21.04 22.95
C GLY A 197 -13.52 -21.10 22.46
N LEU A 198 -13.12 -20.06 21.72
CA LEU A 198 -11.76 -19.92 21.24
C LEU A 198 -10.78 -19.92 22.44
N PRO A 199 -9.66 -20.66 22.37
CA PRO A 199 -8.62 -20.59 23.41
C PRO A 199 -8.19 -19.14 23.66
N ALA A 200 -7.59 -18.87 24.82
CA ALA A 200 -7.14 -17.53 25.17
C ALA A 200 -6.31 -16.88 24.03
N PRO A 201 -6.45 -15.57 23.78
CA PRO A 201 -5.81 -14.89 22.64
C PRO A 201 -4.32 -15.21 22.45
N ASP A 202 -3.57 -15.35 23.54
CA ASP A 202 -2.14 -15.69 23.52
C ASP A 202 -1.85 -17.12 23.00
N ALA A 203 -2.78 -18.05 23.19
CA ALA A 203 -2.70 -19.42 22.67
C ALA A 203 -3.15 -19.56 21.21
N VAL A 204 -3.68 -18.48 20.62
CA VAL A 204 -4.17 -18.44 19.23
C VAL A 204 -3.29 -17.56 18.35
N ARG A 205 -2.46 -16.71 18.95
CA ARG A 205 -1.62 -15.76 18.22
C ARG A 205 -0.64 -16.51 17.28
N PRO A 206 -0.54 -16.10 15.99
CA PRO A 206 0.52 -16.57 15.12
C PRO A 206 1.91 -16.29 15.72
N ASP A 207 2.84 -17.23 15.53
CA ASP A 207 4.22 -17.16 16.05
C ASP A 207 4.95 -15.87 15.68
N ARG A 208 4.64 -15.32 14.50
CA ARG A 208 5.16 -14.03 14.02
C ARG A 208 4.00 -13.10 13.70
N GLN A 209 4.07 -11.88 14.21
CA GLN A 209 3.14 -10.81 13.88
C GLN A 209 3.75 -9.91 12.80
N PRO A 210 2.91 -9.30 11.94
CA PRO A 210 3.42 -8.39 10.93
C PRO A 210 3.81 -7.07 11.59
N ASP A 211 4.98 -6.55 11.24
CA ASP A 211 5.34 -5.17 11.57
C ASP A 211 4.57 -4.21 10.66
N TYR A 212 3.40 -3.77 11.14
CA TYR A 212 2.52 -2.90 10.37
C TYR A 212 3.16 -1.56 10.00
N ARG A 213 4.13 -1.03 10.76
CA ARG A 213 4.84 0.20 10.37
C ARG A 213 5.62 -0.05 9.09
N SER A 214 6.37 -1.15 9.01
CA SER A 214 7.07 -1.57 7.79
C SER A 214 6.12 -1.91 6.64
N VAL A 215 5.00 -2.58 6.91
CA VAL A 215 3.99 -2.91 5.89
C VAL A 215 3.40 -1.64 5.25
N TYR A 216 3.02 -0.65 6.06
CA TYR A 216 2.51 0.61 5.51
C TYR A 216 3.61 1.45 4.87
N ALA A 217 4.84 1.40 5.36
CA ALA A 217 6.00 2.04 4.72
C ALA A 217 6.24 1.48 3.32
N TRP A 218 6.18 0.15 3.16
CA TRP A 218 6.25 -0.52 1.86
C TRP A 218 5.17 -0.02 0.89
N GLY A 219 3.91 0.08 1.34
CA GLY A 219 2.83 0.63 0.52
C GLY A 219 3.02 2.10 0.13
N GLY A 220 3.46 2.94 1.07
CA GLY A 220 3.72 4.36 0.82
C GLY A 220 4.84 4.56 -0.19
N MET A 221 5.93 3.81 -0.04
CA MET A 221 7.05 3.76 -0.97
C MET A 221 6.63 3.35 -2.37
N LEU A 222 5.92 2.23 -2.52
CA LEU A 222 5.45 1.76 -3.82
C LEU A 222 4.51 2.76 -4.50
N ALA A 223 3.68 3.48 -3.74
CA ALA A 223 2.80 4.52 -4.30
C ALA A 223 3.59 5.70 -4.90
N LEU A 224 4.62 6.17 -4.19
CA LEU A 224 5.45 7.27 -4.67
C LEU A 224 6.36 6.84 -5.82
N LEU A 225 6.91 5.63 -5.80
CA LEU A 225 7.66 5.07 -6.91
C LEU A 225 6.79 4.91 -8.16
N PHE A 226 5.55 4.42 -8.00
CA PHE A 226 4.58 4.34 -9.10
C PHE A 226 4.36 5.73 -9.73
N TYR A 227 4.22 6.77 -8.90
CA TYR A 227 4.06 8.13 -9.40
C TYR A 227 5.33 8.64 -10.10
N MET A 228 6.51 8.39 -9.55
CA MET A 228 7.79 8.77 -10.15
C MET A 228 8.09 8.03 -11.46
N ALA A 229 7.53 6.84 -11.68
CA ALA A 229 7.62 6.11 -12.95
C ALA A 229 7.05 6.89 -14.15
N LYS A 230 6.37 8.03 -13.94
CA LYS A 230 6.01 8.95 -15.02
C LYS A 230 7.19 9.70 -15.61
N ASN A 231 8.34 9.78 -14.92
CA ASN A 231 9.42 10.71 -15.27
C ASN A 231 10.36 10.18 -16.36
N GLY A 232 10.39 8.87 -16.61
CA GLY A 232 11.16 8.29 -17.70
C GLY A 232 11.35 6.80 -17.57
N ARG A 233 12.26 6.27 -18.40
CA ARG A 233 12.54 4.84 -18.49
C ARG A 233 13.15 4.30 -17.19
N LEU A 234 14.11 5.01 -16.62
CA LEU A 234 14.82 4.58 -15.41
C LEU A 234 13.85 4.38 -14.26
N SER A 235 12.99 5.38 -14.01
CA SER A 235 11.98 5.32 -12.96
C SER A 235 10.92 4.24 -13.19
N HIS A 236 10.55 4.00 -14.46
CA HIS A 236 9.64 2.93 -14.83
C HIS A 236 10.23 1.54 -14.59
N GLU A 237 11.44 1.30 -15.08
CA GLU A 237 12.12 0.00 -14.95
C GLU A 237 12.39 -0.32 -13.47
N PHE A 238 12.87 0.66 -12.70
CA PHE A 238 13.08 0.48 -11.26
C PHE A 238 11.80 0.04 -10.54
N TYR A 239 10.67 0.73 -10.79
CA TYR A 239 9.39 0.34 -10.22
C TYR A 239 8.95 -1.06 -10.66
N ARG A 240 9.10 -1.38 -11.97
CA ARG A 240 8.72 -2.69 -12.54
C ARG A 240 9.52 -3.83 -11.88
N LEU A 241 10.84 -3.70 -11.81
CA LEU A 241 11.72 -4.70 -11.21
C LEU A 241 11.37 -4.92 -9.74
N LEU A 242 11.08 -3.83 -9.01
CA LEU A 242 10.74 -3.90 -7.59
C LEU A 242 9.43 -4.66 -7.34
N VAL A 243 8.38 -4.38 -8.12
CA VAL A 243 7.10 -5.10 -7.96
C VAL A 243 7.16 -6.56 -8.43
N GLN A 244 8.11 -6.89 -9.30
CA GLN A 244 8.36 -8.26 -9.77
C GLN A 244 9.29 -9.06 -8.84
N GLY A 245 9.89 -8.41 -7.83
CA GLY A 245 10.81 -9.07 -6.90
C GLY A 245 12.21 -9.33 -7.49
N GLU A 246 12.60 -8.63 -8.56
CA GLU A 246 13.89 -8.81 -9.25
C GLU A 246 15.03 -8.08 -8.52
N LEU A 247 15.22 -8.37 -7.23
CA LEU A 247 16.12 -7.64 -6.34
C LEU A 247 17.60 -7.72 -6.77
N ALA A 248 18.01 -8.83 -7.38
CA ALA A 248 19.36 -9.00 -7.90
C ALA A 248 19.66 -8.02 -9.05
N GLU A 249 18.68 -7.81 -9.95
CA GLU A 249 18.80 -6.85 -11.04
C GLU A 249 18.82 -5.42 -10.51
N ILE A 250 17.99 -5.12 -9.49
CA ILE A 250 17.98 -3.81 -8.82
C ILE A 250 19.33 -3.53 -8.17
N LYS A 251 19.90 -4.49 -7.44
CA LYS A 251 21.22 -4.34 -6.81
C LYS A 251 22.32 -4.07 -7.84
N ALA A 252 22.27 -4.75 -8.98
CA ALA A 252 23.26 -4.60 -10.05
C ALA A 252 23.16 -3.26 -10.78
N GLN A 253 21.94 -2.79 -11.08
CA GLN A 253 21.71 -1.60 -11.90
C GLN A 253 21.56 -0.31 -11.08
N TYR A 254 21.10 -0.42 -9.83
CA TYR A 254 20.66 0.71 -9.00
C TYR A 254 21.21 0.63 -7.57
N GLY A 255 22.51 0.33 -7.42
CA GLY A 255 23.14 0.05 -6.12
C GLY A 255 22.86 1.07 -5.01
N GLU A 256 22.87 2.38 -5.31
CA GLU A 256 22.56 3.43 -4.31
C GLU A 256 21.09 3.44 -3.87
N LEU A 257 20.16 3.09 -4.75
CA LEU A 257 18.75 2.96 -4.41
C LEU A 257 18.49 1.64 -3.66
N TYR A 258 19.17 0.57 -4.07
CA TYR A 258 19.10 -0.72 -3.38
C TYR A 258 19.62 -0.63 -1.95
N SER A 259 20.68 0.13 -1.66
CA SER A 259 21.19 0.25 -0.29
C SER A 259 20.17 0.87 0.67
N LEU A 260 19.38 1.84 0.21
CA LEU A 260 18.25 2.42 0.96
C LEU A 260 17.07 1.44 1.08
N LEU A 261 16.90 0.50 0.16
CA LEU A 261 15.84 -0.51 0.21
C LEU A 261 16.20 -1.71 1.09
N ALA A 262 17.47 -2.09 1.14
CA ALA A 262 17.94 -3.31 1.78
C ALA A 262 17.57 -3.36 3.27
N GLY A 263 17.54 -2.21 3.95
CA GLY A 263 17.10 -2.11 5.35
C GLY A 263 15.65 -2.55 5.58
N LEU A 264 14.77 -2.40 4.58
CA LEU A 264 13.38 -2.86 4.64
C LEU A 264 13.23 -4.30 4.15
N LEU A 265 13.94 -4.69 3.08
CA LEU A 265 13.76 -5.97 2.42
C LEU A 265 14.49 -7.14 3.11
N GLU A 266 15.55 -6.86 3.86
CA GLU A 266 16.40 -7.88 4.49
C GLU A 266 16.62 -7.58 6.00
N PRO A 267 15.55 -7.56 6.81
CA PRO A 267 15.65 -7.18 8.23
C PRO A 267 16.30 -8.25 9.13
N GLU A 268 16.29 -9.53 8.75
CA GLU A 268 16.63 -10.65 9.66
C GLU A 268 17.89 -11.45 9.32
N GLN A 269 18.67 -11.10 8.29
CA GLN A 269 19.90 -11.84 7.98
C GLN A 269 21.06 -11.45 8.93
N HIS A 270 20.97 -11.89 10.19
CA HIS A 270 22.00 -11.71 11.23
C HIS A 270 23.36 -12.29 10.82
N GLU A 271 23.40 -13.36 10.02
CA GLU A 271 24.65 -13.94 9.52
C GLU A 271 25.35 -13.06 8.46
N HIS A 272 24.60 -12.20 7.76
CA HIS A 272 25.16 -11.26 6.78
C HIS A 272 25.47 -9.88 7.37
N ALA A 273 25.00 -9.56 8.58
CA ALA A 273 25.32 -8.31 9.27
C ALA A 273 26.83 -8.14 9.52
N ILE A 274 27.57 -9.25 9.68
CA ILE A 274 29.03 -9.28 9.89
C ILE A 274 29.80 -8.80 8.64
N HIS A 275 29.19 -8.85 7.45
CA HIS A 275 29.84 -8.47 6.19
C HIS A 275 29.30 -7.17 5.57
N ARG A 276 28.36 -6.48 6.21
CA ARG A 276 27.87 -5.18 5.70
C ARG A 276 28.95 -4.12 5.86
N SER A 277 29.21 -3.39 4.79
CA SER A 277 30.00 -2.17 4.85
C SER A 277 29.37 -1.17 5.81
N GLU A 278 30.17 -0.30 6.45
CA GLU A 278 29.67 0.77 7.33
C GLU A 278 28.63 1.65 6.61
N ARG A 279 28.77 1.81 5.29
CA ARG A 279 27.80 2.51 4.44
C ARG A 279 26.42 1.83 4.41
N GLU A 280 26.37 0.52 4.23
CA GLU A 280 25.11 -0.24 4.23
C GLU A 280 24.45 -0.23 5.61
N GLN A 281 25.25 -0.21 6.68
CA GLN A 281 24.73 -0.07 8.05
C GLN A 281 24.05 1.30 8.25
N ILE A 282 24.68 2.38 7.74
CA ILE A 282 24.08 3.73 7.77
C ILE A 282 22.75 3.76 7.01
N ASP A 283 22.72 3.24 5.77
CA ASP A 283 21.51 3.28 4.95
C ASP A 283 20.37 2.43 5.57
N ALA A 284 20.71 1.30 6.21
CA ALA A 284 19.76 0.49 6.96
C ALA A 284 19.19 1.22 8.20
N GLU A 285 20.03 1.89 8.98
CA GLU A 285 19.58 2.67 10.14
C GLU A 285 18.72 3.87 9.74
N ILE A 286 19.07 4.56 8.65
CA ILE A 286 18.24 5.64 8.09
C ILE A 286 16.86 5.11 7.69
N THR A 287 16.81 3.93 7.06
CA THR A 287 15.57 3.26 6.67
C THR A 287 14.71 2.92 7.88
N LYS A 288 15.33 2.34 8.92
CA LYS A 288 14.66 2.03 10.19
C LYS A 288 14.13 3.29 10.87
N ILE A 289 14.91 4.37 10.92
CA ILE A 289 14.48 5.67 11.46
C ILE A 289 13.29 6.20 10.66
N ALA A 290 13.34 6.15 9.32
CA ALA A 290 12.25 6.60 8.48
C ALA A 290 10.94 5.84 8.76
N ILE A 291 11.01 4.52 9.00
CA ILE A 291 9.83 3.68 9.25
C ILE A 291 9.28 3.85 10.67
N HIS A 292 10.16 3.89 11.67
CA HIS A 292 9.78 3.71 13.08
C HIS A 292 9.82 4.96 13.94
N ALA A 293 10.54 6.01 13.55
CA ALA A 293 10.60 7.21 14.38
C ALA A 293 9.32 8.03 14.28
N ASP A 294 8.82 8.50 15.43
CA ASP A 294 7.70 9.44 15.45
C ASP A 294 8.14 10.84 14.96
N ASN A 295 9.40 11.21 15.23
CA ASN A 295 10.07 12.38 14.65
C ASN A 295 11.37 11.97 13.94
N VAL A 296 11.26 11.80 12.61
CA VAL A 296 12.36 11.34 11.75
C VAL A 296 13.53 12.33 11.75
N ARG A 297 13.28 13.65 11.72
CA ARG A 297 14.35 14.65 11.62
C ARG A 297 15.25 14.63 12.86
N ASP A 298 14.65 14.68 14.05
CA ASP A 298 15.40 14.66 15.30
C ASP A 298 16.11 13.32 15.52
N SER A 299 15.47 12.22 15.13
CA SER A 299 16.06 10.88 15.20
C SER A 299 17.28 10.74 14.27
N LEU A 300 17.23 11.31 13.06
CA LEU A 300 18.37 11.36 12.15
C LEU A 300 19.51 12.21 12.73
N LEU A 301 19.20 13.41 13.27
CA LEU A 301 20.22 14.26 13.90
C LEU A 301 20.88 13.56 15.09
N SER A 302 20.09 12.85 15.91
CA SER A 302 20.59 12.08 17.04
C SER A 302 21.46 10.91 16.58
N PHE A 303 21.04 10.18 15.56
CA PHE A 303 21.81 9.09 14.97
C PHE A 303 23.19 9.57 14.52
N PHE A 304 23.26 10.61 13.69
CA PHE A 304 24.55 11.09 13.20
C PHE A 304 25.46 11.66 14.30
N ALA A 305 24.88 12.19 15.39
CA ALA A 305 25.64 12.74 16.50
C ALA A 305 26.26 11.67 17.41
N HIS A 306 25.60 10.53 17.58
CA HIS A 306 25.96 9.54 18.60
C HIS A 306 26.38 8.17 18.03
N HIS A 307 26.30 7.96 16.70
CA HIS A 307 26.69 6.69 16.11
C HIS A 307 28.19 6.40 16.33
N PRO A 308 28.57 5.18 16.74
CA PRO A 308 29.97 4.82 17.00
C PRO A 308 30.70 4.49 15.69
N TRP A 309 31.07 5.55 14.95
CA TRP A 309 31.81 5.45 13.69
C TRP A 309 33.11 4.66 13.84
N GLN A 310 33.34 3.70 12.95
CA GLN A 310 34.55 2.88 12.94
C GLN A 310 35.63 3.49 12.03
N ASP A 311 35.23 4.05 10.88
CA ASP A 311 36.13 4.73 9.95
C ASP A 311 36.14 6.25 10.20
N GLU A 312 37.32 6.82 10.42
CA GLU A 312 37.49 8.25 10.71
C GLU A 312 37.09 9.16 9.52
N LYS A 313 37.24 8.70 8.27
CA LYS A 313 36.76 9.44 7.09
C LYS A 313 35.25 9.42 7.02
N VAL A 314 34.61 8.29 7.36
CA VAL A 314 33.15 8.20 7.43
C VAL A 314 32.63 9.10 8.54
N ARG A 315 33.26 9.07 9.72
CA ARG A 315 32.99 9.98 10.84
C ARG A 315 33.07 11.46 10.44
N ALA A 316 34.14 11.86 9.76
CA ALA A 316 34.32 13.24 9.32
C ALA A 316 33.21 13.68 8.35
N ARG A 317 32.86 12.83 7.38
CA ARG A 317 31.76 13.08 6.43
C ARG A 317 30.39 13.15 7.13
N ALA A 318 30.13 12.22 8.05
CA ALA A 318 28.90 12.20 8.83
C ALA A 318 28.76 13.46 9.72
N THR A 319 29.86 13.89 10.34
CA THR A 319 29.90 15.12 11.15
C THR A 319 29.62 16.36 10.30
N GLN A 320 30.21 16.42 9.09
CA GLN A 320 29.94 17.50 8.14
C GLN A 320 28.46 17.50 7.72
N LEU A 321 27.92 16.35 7.35
CA LEU A 321 26.51 16.20 6.96
C LEU A 321 25.56 16.61 8.09
N LEU A 322 25.85 16.21 9.33
CA LEU A 322 25.10 16.62 10.52
C LEU A 322 25.08 18.15 10.67
N GLN A 323 26.23 18.82 10.48
CA GLN A 323 26.29 20.27 10.53
C GLN A 323 25.46 20.91 9.40
N THR A 324 25.56 20.39 8.18
CA THR A 324 24.74 20.84 7.04
C THR A 324 23.25 20.71 7.36
N LEU A 325 22.80 19.55 7.86
CA LEU A 325 21.41 19.31 8.22
C LEU A 325 20.93 20.26 9.32
N LYS A 326 21.73 20.50 10.35
CA LYS A 326 21.39 21.45 11.43
C LYS A 326 21.26 22.88 10.92
N GLN A 327 22.22 23.35 10.12
CA GLN A 327 22.20 24.70 9.53
C GLN A 327 20.99 24.89 8.61
N PHE A 328 20.68 23.85 7.82
CA PHE A 328 19.52 23.86 6.93
C PHE A 328 18.21 23.89 7.71
N ALA A 329 18.09 23.10 8.77
CA ALA A 329 16.89 23.02 9.61
C ALA A 329 16.61 24.33 10.37
N THR A 330 17.64 25.00 10.88
CA THR A 330 17.50 26.22 11.69
C THR A 330 17.41 27.50 10.86
N GLY A 331 17.71 27.44 9.56
CA GLY A 331 17.78 28.62 8.70
C GLY A 331 18.88 29.60 9.13
N SER A 332 19.89 29.14 9.88
CA SER A 332 20.91 29.99 10.49
C SER A 332 21.80 30.73 9.47
N ASP A 333 21.83 30.27 8.22
CA ASP A 333 22.50 30.94 7.10
C ASP A 333 21.46 31.50 6.11
N ILE A 334 20.86 32.65 6.48
CA ILE A 334 19.84 33.38 5.72
C ILE A 334 20.36 33.80 4.33
N SER A 335 21.69 33.80 4.13
CA SER A 335 22.32 34.20 2.86
C SER A 335 22.32 33.12 1.78
N ARG A 336 22.17 31.84 2.16
CA ARG A 336 22.22 30.71 1.22
C ARG A 336 20.84 30.31 0.71
N LYS A 337 20.75 30.09 -0.59
CA LYS A 337 19.53 29.52 -1.19
C LYS A 337 19.52 28.00 -0.96
N PRO A 338 18.34 27.36 -0.83
CA PRO A 338 18.25 25.90 -0.71
C PRO A 338 19.01 25.14 -1.82
N SER A 339 19.01 25.68 -3.04
CA SER A 339 19.76 25.15 -4.20
C SER A 339 21.25 24.94 -3.92
N ASP A 340 21.86 25.81 -3.11
CA ASP A 340 23.29 25.82 -2.88
C ASP A 340 23.70 24.64 -1.99
N TYR A 341 22.81 24.25 -1.06
CA TYR A 341 22.99 23.06 -0.22
C TYR A 341 22.95 21.78 -1.06
N PHE A 342 21.91 21.61 -1.88
CA PHE A 342 21.75 20.41 -2.71
C PHE A 342 22.90 20.19 -3.69
N SER A 343 23.44 21.27 -4.26
CA SER A 343 24.47 21.17 -5.31
C SER A 343 25.81 20.60 -4.81
N ARG A 344 26.09 20.73 -3.51
CA ARG A 344 27.38 20.33 -2.90
C ARG A 344 27.33 18.98 -2.21
N GLU A 345 26.15 18.42 -2.03
CA GLU A 345 25.94 17.19 -1.28
C GLU A 345 25.93 15.94 -2.15
N THR A 346 26.24 14.82 -1.51
CA THR A 346 26.17 13.47 -2.08
C THR A 346 24.71 13.04 -2.33
N PHE A 347 24.50 11.93 -3.03
CA PHE A 347 23.16 11.34 -3.22
C PHE A 347 22.40 11.22 -1.89
N LEU A 348 23.02 10.65 -0.84
CA LEU A 348 22.39 10.56 0.47
C LEU A 348 22.14 11.94 1.09
N GLY A 349 23.12 12.83 1.03
CA GLY A 349 22.99 14.17 1.61
C GLY A 349 21.82 14.94 1.00
N ARG A 350 21.64 14.87 -0.32
CA ARG A 350 20.49 15.46 -1.04
C ARG A 350 19.17 14.84 -0.59
N ASN A 351 19.12 13.52 -0.46
CA ASN A 351 17.95 12.78 0.01
C ASN A 351 17.51 13.21 1.42
N LEU A 352 18.46 13.28 2.35
CA LEU A 352 18.20 13.73 3.71
C LEU A 352 17.81 15.21 3.77
N LEU A 353 18.51 16.08 3.02
CA LEU A 353 18.13 17.50 2.92
C LEU A 353 16.69 17.68 2.45
N MET A 354 16.22 16.87 1.49
CA MET A 354 14.84 16.96 1.03
C MET A 354 13.82 16.57 2.12
N LEU A 355 14.11 15.56 2.95
CA LEU A 355 13.28 15.22 4.11
C LEU A 355 13.22 16.34 5.17
N PHE A 356 14.30 17.12 5.29
CA PHE A 356 14.34 18.31 6.13
C PHE A 356 13.65 19.51 5.48
N TYR A 357 13.64 19.58 4.16
CA TYR A 357 13.05 20.68 3.40
C TYR A 357 11.52 20.59 3.28
N ARG A 358 10.95 19.38 3.20
CA ARG A 358 9.50 19.16 3.04
C ARG A 358 8.93 18.35 4.19
N ASP A 359 7.78 18.80 4.71
CA ASP A 359 7.14 18.15 5.85
C ASP A 359 6.37 16.90 5.43
N SER A 360 5.84 16.86 4.19
CA SER A 360 5.12 15.70 3.64
C SER A 360 5.50 15.40 2.18
N SER A 361 5.28 14.16 1.77
CA SER A 361 5.29 13.72 0.37
C SER A 361 4.22 14.49 -0.42
N ALA A 362 3.07 14.78 0.18
CA ALA A 362 2.02 15.57 -0.46
C ALA A 362 2.49 17.00 -0.82
N GLU A 363 3.25 17.65 0.07
CA GLU A 363 3.88 18.94 -0.22
C GLU A 363 4.98 18.83 -1.27
N TRP A 364 5.83 17.80 -1.15
CA TRP A 364 6.89 17.55 -2.13
C TRP A 364 6.33 17.38 -3.55
N LEU A 365 5.20 16.67 -3.69
CA LEU A 365 4.53 16.43 -4.98
C LEU A 365 3.76 17.63 -5.53
N ARG A 366 3.27 18.53 -4.67
CA ARG A 366 2.46 19.71 -5.06
C ARG A 366 3.28 20.95 -5.35
N ALA A 367 4.47 21.07 -4.77
CA ALA A 367 5.33 22.21 -5.02
C ALA A 367 5.61 22.35 -6.53
N ASP A 368 5.81 23.60 -7.01
CA ASP A 368 6.29 23.94 -8.35
C ASP A 368 7.73 23.45 -8.58
N ALA A 369 7.83 22.12 -8.58
CA ALA A 369 8.97 21.25 -8.69
C ALA A 369 10.06 21.36 -7.59
N PRO A 370 10.76 20.25 -7.32
CA PRO A 370 12.17 20.37 -6.93
C PRO A 370 12.88 21.20 -8.01
N LEU A 371 13.69 22.19 -7.60
CA LEU A 371 14.41 23.15 -8.47
C LEU A 371 14.61 22.60 -9.91
N PRO A 372 13.81 23.04 -10.90
CA PRO A 372 13.78 22.42 -12.22
C PRO A 372 15.18 22.25 -12.82
N GLY A 373 15.49 21.03 -13.26
CA GLY A 373 16.80 20.68 -13.82
C GLY A 373 17.93 20.43 -12.80
N GLN A 374 17.68 20.48 -11.49
CA GLN A 374 18.72 20.24 -10.48
C GLN A 374 18.89 18.76 -10.10
N PHE A 375 17.88 17.93 -10.35
CA PHE A 375 17.88 16.52 -9.99
C PHE A 375 17.58 15.67 -11.22
N ASP A 376 18.15 14.47 -11.25
CA ASP A 376 17.87 13.44 -12.24
C ASP A 376 16.80 12.45 -11.75
N GLU A 377 16.43 11.49 -12.60
CA GLU A 377 15.45 10.45 -12.24
C GLU A 377 15.86 9.64 -11.01
N GLN A 378 17.15 9.28 -10.89
CA GLN A 378 17.64 8.46 -9.78
C GLN A 378 17.47 9.20 -8.45
N GLN A 379 17.76 10.50 -8.40
CA GLN A 379 17.55 11.30 -7.21
C GLN A 379 16.07 11.44 -6.84
N LEU A 380 15.17 11.57 -7.83
CA LEU A 380 13.72 11.59 -7.58
C LEU A 380 13.21 10.25 -7.01
N LEU A 381 13.77 9.13 -7.45
CA LEU A 381 13.48 7.82 -6.85
C LEU A 381 13.96 7.76 -5.40
N GLY A 382 15.16 8.25 -5.09
CA GLY A 382 15.66 8.35 -3.73
C GLY A 382 14.71 9.13 -2.80
N PHE A 383 14.18 10.25 -3.30
CA PHE A 383 13.18 11.03 -2.56
C PHE A 383 11.91 10.20 -2.37
N ALA A 384 11.36 9.59 -3.42
CA ALA A 384 10.16 8.75 -3.32
C ALA A 384 10.33 7.60 -2.33
N LEU A 385 11.51 6.98 -2.26
CA LEU A 385 11.84 5.94 -1.28
C LEU A 385 11.66 6.48 0.13
N LEU A 386 12.45 7.49 0.52
CA LEU A 386 12.48 7.96 1.90
C LEU A 386 11.18 8.65 2.34
N PHE A 387 10.55 9.44 1.46
CA PHE A 387 9.24 10.02 1.75
C PHE A 387 8.17 8.96 1.92
N GLY A 388 8.21 7.89 1.12
CA GLY A 388 7.23 6.82 1.18
C GLY A 388 7.39 5.97 2.45
N LEU A 389 8.64 5.72 2.85
CA LEU A 389 8.95 5.05 4.11
C LEU A 389 8.45 5.86 5.31
N ARG A 390 8.76 7.16 5.34
CA ARG A 390 8.36 8.09 6.42
C ARG A 390 6.86 8.29 6.52
N ASP A 391 6.24 8.65 5.40
CA ASP A 391 4.83 9.04 5.40
C ASP A 391 3.91 7.82 5.50
N ARG A 392 4.42 6.64 5.10
CA ARG A 392 3.66 5.39 5.02
C ARG A 392 2.45 5.53 4.09
N PHE A 393 1.72 4.45 3.88
CA PHE A 393 0.56 4.46 2.99
C PHE A 393 -0.56 5.40 3.45
N THR A 394 -0.68 5.67 4.75
CA THR A 394 -1.70 6.57 5.29
C THR A 394 -1.40 8.05 4.99
N GLY A 395 -0.11 8.42 4.97
CA GLY A 395 0.36 9.80 4.79
C GLY A 395 0.56 10.24 3.34
N ILE A 396 0.56 9.32 2.37
CA ILE A 396 0.67 9.70 0.95
C ILE A 396 -0.52 10.55 0.49
N ALA A 397 -0.26 11.38 -0.53
CA ALA A 397 -1.25 12.26 -1.13
C ALA A 397 -2.51 11.50 -1.57
N PRO A 398 -3.74 11.92 -1.16
CA PRO A 398 -4.96 11.19 -1.46
C PRO A 398 -5.25 10.97 -2.95
N PHE A 399 -4.81 11.88 -3.82
CA PHE A 399 -5.02 11.73 -5.27
C PHE A 399 -4.31 10.49 -5.83
N LEU A 400 -3.15 10.10 -5.29
CA LEU A 400 -2.45 8.90 -5.72
C LEU A 400 -3.28 7.65 -5.45
N ARG A 401 -3.90 7.56 -4.27
CA ARG A 401 -4.76 6.43 -3.91
C ARG A 401 -6.01 6.32 -4.80
N ARG A 402 -6.45 7.44 -5.40
CA ARG A 402 -7.59 7.50 -6.34
C ARG A 402 -7.21 7.14 -7.78
N TYR A 403 -5.94 6.86 -8.06
CA TYR A 403 -5.56 6.28 -9.33
C TYR A 403 -6.24 4.93 -9.51
N ARG A 404 -6.81 4.73 -10.69
CA ARG A 404 -7.62 3.57 -11.02
C ARG A 404 -6.83 2.29 -10.76
N HIS A 405 -7.39 1.39 -9.97
CA HIS A 405 -6.81 0.10 -9.55
C HIS A 405 -5.56 0.18 -8.66
N LEU A 406 -4.96 1.36 -8.43
CA LEU A 406 -3.70 1.46 -7.69
C LEU A 406 -3.85 1.08 -6.22
N GLN A 407 -4.88 1.57 -5.51
CA GLN A 407 -5.07 1.23 -4.09
C GLN A 407 -5.19 -0.27 -3.86
N ASN A 408 -6.03 -0.97 -4.63
CA ASN A 408 -6.21 -2.41 -4.45
C ASN A 408 -4.94 -3.20 -4.81
N TYR A 409 -4.20 -2.74 -5.82
CA TYR A 409 -2.93 -3.35 -6.19
C TYR A 409 -1.86 -3.16 -5.10
N LEU A 410 -1.72 -1.95 -4.54
CA LEU A 410 -0.81 -1.69 -3.44
C LEU A 410 -1.23 -2.43 -2.16
N SER A 411 -2.53 -2.55 -1.91
CA SER A 411 -3.09 -3.36 -0.82
C SER A 411 -2.66 -4.83 -0.92
N LEU A 412 -2.73 -5.40 -2.13
CA LEU A 412 -2.23 -6.75 -2.42
C LEU A 412 -0.74 -6.88 -2.13
N LEU A 413 0.08 -5.94 -2.60
CA LEU A 413 1.53 -5.97 -2.40
C LEU A 413 1.91 -5.79 -0.92
N MET A 414 1.17 -4.97 -0.17
CA MET A 414 1.35 -4.84 1.29
C MET A 414 0.98 -6.12 2.03
N ALA A 415 -0.13 -6.76 1.68
CA ALA A 415 -0.52 -8.04 2.28
C ALA A 415 0.53 -9.13 2.00
N ARG A 416 1.00 -9.24 0.75
CA ARG A 416 2.08 -10.17 0.37
C ARG A 416 3.36 -9.94 1.18
N TYR A 417 3.79 -8.68 1.28
CA TYR A 417 4.96 -8.31 2.07
C TYR A 417 4.80 -8.74 3.54
N ALA A 418 3.65 -8.45 4.15
CA ALA A 418 3.37 -8.85 5.53
C ALA A 418 3.46 -10.38 5.72
N HIS A 419 2.78 -11.14 4.86
CA HIS A 419 2.78 -12.62 4.93
C HIS A 419 4.16 -13.22 4.65
N GLN A 420 4.94 -12.64 3.75
CA GLN A 420 6.32 -13.04 3.50
C GLN A 420 7.20 -12.82 4.74
N CYS A 421 7.12 -11.66 5.40
CA CYS A 421 7.88 -11.37 6.61
C CYS A 421 7.50 -12.30 7.78
N MET A 422 6.23 -12.71 7.85
CA MET A 422 5.77 -13.68 8.84
C MET A 422 6.17 -15.14 8.51
N GLY A 423 6.66 -15.42 7.30
CA GLY A 423 6.83 -16.79 6.81
C GLY A 423 5.50 -17.53 6.68
N ALA A 424 4.40 -16.80 6.48
CA ALA A 424 3.07 -17.37 6.38
C ALA A 424 2.88 -18.05 5.01
N ALA A 425 2.23 -19.21 5.02
CA ALA A 425 1.93 -20.02 3.85
C ALA A 425 0.74 -19.49 3.01
N VAL A 426 0.61 -18.16 2.94
CA VAL A 426 -0.50 -17.43 2.30
C VAL A 426 -0.08 -16.92 0.93
N HIS A 427 -0.89 -17.22 -0.07
CA HIS A 427 -0.74 -16.72 -1.42
C HIS A 427 -2.01 -16.00 -1.86
N PHE A 428 -1.82 -14.92 -2.60
CA PHE A 428 -2.92 -14.18 -3.20
C PHE A 428 -2.78 -14.25 -4.72
N ALA A 429 -3.87 -14.54 -5.41
CA ALA A 429 -3.92 -14.56 -6.86
C ALA A 429 -3.48 -13.20 -7.43
N GLU A 430 -2.70 -13.24 -8.51
CA GLU A 430 -2.34 -12.02 -9.22
C GLU A 430 -3.55 -11.47 -9.98
N PRO A 431 -3.80 -10.15 -9.92
CA PRO A 431 -4.76 -9.54 -10.81
C PRO A 431 -4.25 -9.73 -12.25
N ALA A 432 -5.17 -9.99 -13.19
CA ALA A 432 -4.84 -10.19 -14.60
C ALA A 432 -4.01 -9.03 -15.22
N SER A 433 -4.12 -7.82 -14.65
CA SER A 433 -3.23 -6.71 -14.95
C SER A 433 -3.14 -5.75 -13.76
N GLY A 434 -1.91 -5.37 -13.38
CA GLY A 434 -1.67 -4.26 -12.46
C GLY A 434 -1.96 -2.89 -13.10
N PRO A 435 -1.94 -1.79 -12.31
CA PRO A 435 -2.03 -0.44 -12.84
C PRO A 435 -0.82 -0.14 -13.73
N GLU A 436 -1.08 0.45 -14.90
CA GLU A 436 -0.04 0.80 -15.87
C GLU A 436 0.58 2.17 -15.54
N THR A 437 1.90 2.26 -15.56
CA THR A 437 2.59 3.55 -15.38
C THR A 437 2.39 4.42 -16.62
N VAL A 438 2.57 5.74 -16.49
CA VAL A 438 2.47 6.66 -17.64
C VAL A 438 3.47 6.28 -18.75
N TRP A 439 4.71 5.92 -18.37
CA TRP A 439 5.71 5.46 -19.31
C TRP A 439 5.30 4.14 -19.99
N GLY A 440 4.80 3.15 -19.24
CA GLY A 440 4.33 1.88 -19.78
C GLY A 440 3.18 2.06 -20.78
N LEU A 441 2.25 2.98 -20.50
CA LEU A 441 1.18 3.33 -21.44
C LEU A 441 1.70 3.97 -22.74
N LEU A 442 2.76 4.78 -22.67
CA LEU A 442 3.38 5.39 -23.86
C LEU A 442 4.09 4.37 -24.75
N GLN A 443 4.59 3.28 -24.18
CA GLN A 443 5.20 2.19 -24.95
C GLN A 443 4.17 1.45 -25.81
N LYS A 444 2.90 1.41 -25.41
CA LYS A 444 1.82 0.74 -26.14
C LYS A 444 1.38 1.55 -27.38
N LYS A 445 1.51 0.95 -28.58
CA LYS A 445 1.11 1.58 -29.86
C LYS A 445 -0.30 2.15 -29.84
N ALA A 446 -1.27 1.41 -29.28
CA ALA A 446 -2.68 1.80 -29.23
C ALA A 446 -2.94 3.08 -28.41
N SER A 447 -2.15 3.34 -27.37
CA SER A 447 -2.36 4.46 -26.45
C SER A 447 -1.43 5.65 -26.74
N ARG A 448 -0.28 5.40 -27.38
CA ARG A 448 0.79 6.39 -27.59
C ARG A 448 0.30 7.70 -28.18
N LYS A 449 -0.37 7.67 -29.34
CA LYS A 449 -0.83 8.90 -30.03
C LYS A 449 -1.72 9.77 -29.14
N LYS A 450 -2.73 9.16 -28.50
CA LYS A 450 -3.68 9.84 -27.60
C LYS A 450 -2.96 10.46 -26.40
N LEU A 451 -1.98 9.76 -25.84
CA LEU A 451 -1.20 10.23 -24.68
C LEU A 451 -0.27 11.37 -25.05
N VAL A 452 0.42 11.27 -26.18
CA VAL A 452 1.30 12.31 -26.70
C VAL A 452 0.55 13.62 -26.91
N ASP A 453 -0.64 13.56 -27.52
CA ASP A 453 -1.49 14.74 -27.70
C ASP A 453 -1.94 15.30 -26.35
N ARG A 454 -2.41 14.44 -25.44
CA ARG A 454 -2.92 14.85 -24.13
C ARG A 454 -1.85 15.47 -23.23
N LEU A 455 -0.66 14.87 -23.23
CA LEU A 455 0.51 15.31 -22.48
C LEU A 455 1.33 16.33 -23.30
N LYS A 456 0.89 16.76 -24.47
CA LYS A 456 1.62 17.74 -25.30
C LYS A 456 3.10 17.38 -25.51
N LEU A 457 3.40 16.09 -25.73
CA LEU A 457 4.78 15.55 -25.84
C LEU A 457 5.27 15.46 -27.29
N LYS A 458 4.69 16.23 -28.22
CA LYS A 458 5.00 16.11 -29.65
C LYS A 458 6.47 16.39 -29.96
N HIS A 459 7.08 17.34 -29.26
CA HIS A 459 8.50 17.69 -29.39
C HIS A 459 9.44 16.67 -28.76
N CYS A 460 8.92 15.77 -27.92
CA CYS A 460 9.70 14.68 -27.32
C CYS A 460 9.78 13.45 -28.23
N ILE A 461 9.16 13.46 -29.42
CA ILE A 461 9.09 12.29 -30.30
C ILE A 461 9.95 12.51 -31.54
N SER A 462 10.88 11.60 -31.75
CA SER A 462 11.54 11.43 -33.04
C SER A 462 10.84 10.33 -33.84
N SER A 463 10.71 10.54 -35.14
CA SER A 463 10.24 9.52 -36.08
C SER A 463 11.44 9.06 -36.89
N THR A 464 11.73 7.76 -36.86
CA THR A 464 12.74 7.13 -37.69
C THR A 464 12.05 6.22 -38.70
N PHE A 465 12.57 6.18 -39.93
CA PHE A 465 12.09 5.27 -40.97
C PHE A 465 13.27 4.39 -41.36
N THR A 466 13.12 3.08 -41.19
CA THR A 466 14.12 2.13 -41.71
C THR A 466 13.71 1.75 -43.12
N VAL A 467 14.50 2.19 -44.10
CA VAL A 467 14.20 1.98 -45.52
C VAL A 467 15.25 1.05 -46.11
N ARG A 468 14.83 -0.11 -46.64
CA ARG A 468 15.73 -1.08 -47.28
C ARG A 468 16.02 -0.73 -48.74
N GLU A 469 15.03 -0.18 -49.44
CA GLU A 469 15.11 0.21 -50.84
C GLU A 469 14.50 1.60 -50.98
N PHE A 470 15.23 2.54 -51.59
CA PHE A 470 14.72 3.87 -51.92
C PHE A 470 15.35 4.35 -53.23
N THR A 471 14.63 5.21 -53.94
CA THR A 471 15.13 5.92 -55.11
C THR A 471 14.97 7.43 -54.90
N TYR A 472 15.79 8.22 -55.60
CA TYR A 472 15.63 9.66 -55.67
C TYR A 472 15.12 10.03 -57.05
N GLU A 473 13.90 10.56 -57.12
CA GLU A 473 13.27 10.99 -58.37
C GLU A 473 12.90 12.47 -58.25
N GLY A 474 13.49 13.32 -59.11
CA GLY A 474 13.22 14.75 -59.12
C GLY A 474 13.48 15.45 -57.77
N GLY A 475 14.50 15.01 -57.03
CA GLY A 475 14.84 15.55 -55.69
C GLY A 475 13.93 15.08 -54.56
N LYS A 476 12.98 14.18 -54.83
CA LYS A 476 12.13 13.55 -53.82
C LYS A 476 12.63 12.14 -53.51
N LEU A 477 12.62 11.79 -52.23
CA LEU A 477 12.84 10.42 -51.78
C LEU A 477 11.57 9.60 -52.09
N VAL A 478 11.69 8.60 -52.95
CA VAL A 478 10.62 7.64 -53.28
C VAL A 478 10.94 6.33 -52.60
N ILE A 479 10.00 5.83 -51.79
CA ILE A 479 10.16 4.58 -51.06
C ILE A 479 9.07 3.61 -51.55
N PRO A 480 9.43 2.50 -52.21
CA PRO A 480 8.44 1.51 -52.64
C PRO A 480 7.80 0.80 -51.43
N GLY A 481 6.47 0.78 -51.39
CA GLY A 481 5.68 0.12 -50.34
C GLY A 481 5.11 1.06 -49.27
N VAL A 482 4.45 0.48 -48.26
CA VAL A 482 3.96 1.22 -47.09
C VAL A 482 5.02 1.17 -46.01
N VAL A 483 5.62 2.30 -45.68
CA VAL A 483 6.58 2.42 -44.57
C VAL A 483 5.92 3.10 -43.39
N GLU A 484 5.76 2.37 -42.30
CA GLU A 484 5.34 2.96 -41.03
C GLU A 484 6.57 3.51 -40.28
N PRO A 485 6.53 4.77 -39.81
CA PRO A 485 7.60 5.29 -38.96
C PRO A 485 7.64 4.57 -37.63
N ASP A 486 8.87 4.30 -37.17
CA ASP A 486 9.13 3.99 -35.78
C ASP A 486 9.19 5.29 -34.98
N TYR A 487 8.33 5.39 -33.97
CA TYR A 487 8.33 6.53 -33.06
C TYR A 487 9.19 6.21 -31.84
N GLN A 488 10.21 7.02 -31.61
CA GLN A 488 11.06 6.97 -30.43
C GLN A 488 10.83 8.20 -29.54
N ILE A 489 10.89 8.01 -28.23
CA ILE A 489 10.77 9.09 -27.26
C ILE A 489 12.18 9.53 -26.88
N SER A 490 12.48 10.81 -27.05
CA SER A 490 13.69 11.44 -26.50
C SER A 490 13.58 11.42 -24.97
N GLU A 491 14.35 10.55 -24.31
CA GLU A 491 14.30 10.39 -22.85
C GLU A 491 14.62 11.70 -22.11
N SER A 492 15.63 12.43 -22.57
CA SER A 492 16.01 13.72 -21.97
C SER A 492 14.93 14.79 -22.14
N GLY A 493 14.37 14.92 -23.35
CA GLY A 493 13.28 15.86 -23.62
C GLY A 493 12.00 15.49 -22.86
N TYR A 494 11.71 14.19 -22.74
CA TYR A 494 10.58 13.69 -21.97
C TYR A 494 10.72 13.99 -20.48
N TYR A 495 11.90 13.72 -19.90
CA TYR A 495 12.18 13.99 -18.49
C TYR A 495 11.99 15.47 -18.16
N GLN A 496 12.56 16.36 -18.99
CA GLN A 496 12.42 17.82 -18.82
C GLN A 496 10.96 18.27 -18.80
N GLU A 497 10.10 17.66 -19.61
CA GLU A 497 8.65 17.96 -19.61
C GLU A 497 7.90 17.36 -18.42
N MET A 498 8.25 16.12 -18.05
CA MET A 498 7.42 15.33 -17.16
C MET A 498 7.78 15.49 -15.69
N HIS A 499 9.04 15.77 -15.33
CA HIS A 499 9.47 15.83 -13.93
C HIS A 499 8.68 16.88 -13.12
N ALA A 500 8.49 18.07 -13.69
CA ALA A 500 7.73 19.17 -13.06
C ALA A 500 6.21 19.03 -13.24
N ARG A 501 5.74 18.14 -14.11
CA ARG A 501 4.32 18.02 -14.41
C ARG A 501 3.60 17.18 -13.34
N MET A 502 2.63 17.81 -12.68
CA MET A 502 1.69 17.10 -11.84
C MET A 502 0.70 16.29 -12.69
N ILE A 503 0.57 15.00 -12.40
CA ILE A 503 -0.48 14.15 -12.97
C ILE A 503 -1.47 13.86 -11.84
N ASP A 504 -2.64 14.48 -11.86
CA ASP A 504 -3.68 14.19 -10.88
C ASP A 504 -4.45 12.89 -11.23
N ASP A 505 -5.33 12.46 -10.32
CA ASP A 505 -6.15 11.26 -10.50
C ASP A 505 -7.12 11.39 -11.67
N THR A 506 -7.66 12.59 -11.89
CA THR A 506 -8.55 12.86 -13.03
C THR A 506 -7.84 12.65 -14.36
N THR A 507 -6.60 13.14 -14.49
CA THR A 507 -5.78 13.02 -15.69
C THR A 507 -5.37 11.56 -15.89
N TYR A 508 -4.82 10.92 -14.84
CA TYR A 508 -4.42 9.52 -14.90
C TYR A 508 -5.59 8.59 -15.25
N ASN A 509 -6.72 8.72 -14.58
CA ASN A 509 -7.88 7.86 -14.80
C ASN A 509 -8.50 8.01 -16.20
N LYS A 510 -8.32 9.17 -16.85
CA LYS A 510 -8.69 9.34 -18.27
C LYS A 510 -7.69 8.68 -19.22
N MET A 511 -6.43 8.46 -18.82
CA MET A 511 -5.39 7.84 -19.65
C MET A 511 -5.52 6.31 -19.70
N VAL A 512 -5.95 5.70 -18.59
CA VAL A 512 -6.18 4.25 -18.46
C VAL A 512 -7.59 3.81 -18.93
N LYS A 513 -8.39 4.74 -19.46
CA LYS A 513 -9.66 4.47 -20.17
C LYS A 513 -9.41 4.45 -21.67
#